data_AF-A0A4R5A4Y6-F1
#
_entry.id   AF-A0A4R5A4Y6-F1
#
_cell.length_a   1.000
_cell.length_b   1.000
_cell.length_c   1.000
_cell.angle_alpha   90.00
_cell.angle_beta   90.00
_cell.angle_gamma   90.00
#
_symmetry.space_group_name_H-M   'P 1'
#
loop_
_entity.id
_entity.type
_entity.pdbx_description
1 polymer ?
#
loop_
_entity_poly.entity_id
_entity_poly.type
_entity_poly.pdbx_seq_one_letter_code
_entity_poly.pdbx_strand_id
1 'polypeptide(L)'
;EGESRPVRGGRLGAERALTCVAEILARHGFEPDREGPTELRLRNCPFHPMAEDDPALVCGVNHAFLSGMVDGLGASSVEATLAPRPGYCCVEFGPRA
;
A
#
# COMPACT_ATOMS: atom_id res chain seq x y z
N GLU A 1 20.43 16.83 1.73
CA GLU A 1 21.11 15.52 1.83
C GLU A 1 20.05 14.44 2.03
N GLY A 2 20.11 13.36 1.24
CA GLY A 2 19.16 12.24 1.32
C GLY A 2 18.37 11.95 0.03
N GLU A 3 18.99 12.05 -1.14
CA GLU A 3 18.41 11.53 -2.39
C GLU A 3 18.28 10.00 -2.25
N SER A 4 17.06 9.50 -2.08
CA SER A 4 16.78 8.07 -1.90
C SER A 4 17.14 7.34 -3.18
N ARG A 5 18.31 6.71 -3.20
CA ARG A 5 18.76 5.87 -4.32
C ARG A 5 17.72 4.78 -4.58
N PRO A 6 17.25 4.58 -5.83
CA PRO A 6 16.38 3.46 -6.14
C PRO A 6 17.14 2.17 -5.81
N VAL A 7 16.54 1.35 -4.96
CA VAL A 7 17.01 0.01 -4.66
C VAL A 7 16.98 -0.74 -5.99
N ARG A 8 18.16 -0.99 -6.58
CA ARG A 8 18.30 -1.89 -7.74
C ARG A 8 18.05 -3.31 -7.22
N GLY A 9 16.78 -3.64 -7.02
CA GLY A 9 16.34 -4.86 -6.38
C GLY A 9 16.29 -6.00 -7.37
N GLY A 10 17.10 -7.04 -7.14
CA GLY A 10 16.67 -8.39 -7.52
C GLY A 10 15.28 -8.66 -6.92
N ARG A 11 14.48 -9.50 -7.59
CA ARG A 11 13.08 -9.80 -7.22
C ARG A 11 12.96 -9.98 -5.70
N LEU A 12 12.42 -8.99 -5.00
CA LEU A 12 12.14 -9.09 -3.57
C LEU A 12 11.04 -10.15 -3.40
N GLY A 13 11.19 -11.07 -2.44
CA GLY A 13 10.09 -11.92 -2.02
C GLY A 13 8.96 -11.07 -1.44
N ALA A 14 7.71 -11.54 -1.54
CA ALA A 14 6.52 -10.79 -1.14
C ALA A 14 6.63 -10.25 0.31
N GLU A 15 7.15 -11.04 1.23
CA GLU A 15 7.34 -10.60 2.62
C GLU A 15 8.27 -9.39 2.76
N ARG A 16 9.43 -9.40 2.09
CA ARG A 16 10.37 -8.27 2.12
C ARG A 16 9.80 -7.05 1.41
N ALA A 17 9.10 -7.27 0.30
CA ALA A 17 8.42 -6.22 -0.43
C ALA A 17 7.38 -5.52 0.45
N LEU A 18 6.54 -6.28 1.17
CA LEU A 18 5.57 -5.70 2.10
C LEU A 18 6.20 -4.96 3.27
N THR A 19 7.37 -5.37 3.76
CA THR A 19 8.10 -4.61 4.79
C THR A 19 8.51 -3.24 4.26
N CYS A 20 9.09 -3.17 3.05
CA CYS A 20 9.44 -1.89 2.44
C CYS A 20 8.21 -1.01 2.17
N VAL A 21 7.12 -1.61 1.67
CA VAL A 21 5.85 -0.91 1.43
C VAL A 21 5.28 -0.34 2.73
N ALA A 22 5.24 -1.13 3.81
CA ALA A 22 4.77 -0.67 5.12
C ALA A 22 5.61 0.50 5.67
N GLU A 23 6.93 0.43 5.59
CA GLU A 23 7.82 1.52 6.03
C GLU A 23 7.56 2.82 5.26
N ILE A 24 7.37 2.74 3.94
CA ILE A 24 7.05 3.89 3.10
C ILE A 24 5.68 4.46 3.50
N LEU A 25 4.66 3.61 3.61
CA LEU A 25 3.30 4.00 3.96
C LEU A 25 3.22 4.71 5.31
N ALA A 26 3.89 4.18 6.33
CA ALA A 26 3.96 4.80 7.65
C ALA A 26 4.55 6.22 7.60
N ARG A 27 5.57 6.46 6.77
CA ARG A 27 6.16 7.80 6.58
C ARG A 27 5.23 8.78 5.86
N HIS A 28 4.24 8.27 5.12
CA HIS A 28 3.25 9.08 4.41
C HIS A 28 1.90 9.18 5.14
N GLY A 29 1.85 8.81 6.43
CA GLY A 29 0.67 8.99 7.27
C GLY A 29 -0.37 7.87 7.19
N PHE A 30 -0.05 6.77 6.52
CA PHE A 30 -0.84 5.55 6.61
C PHE A 30 -0.49 4.76 7.86
N GLU A 31 -1.43 3.95 8.34
CA GLU A 31 -1.27 3.05 9.48
C GLU A 31 -1.24 1.59 9.00
N PRO A 32 -0.09 1.09 8.53
CA PRO A 32 0.05 -0.29 8.06
C PRO A 32 -0.17 -1.29 9.20
N ASP A 33 -0.88 -2.38 8.88
CA ASP A 33 -1.14 -3.49 9.79
C ASP A 33 -0.81 -4.83 9.11
N ARG A 34 0.14 -5.56 9.69
CA ARG A 34 0.61 -6.83 9.14
C ARG A 34 -0.27 -7.96 9.64
N GLU A 35 -1.19 -8.42 8.80
CA GLU A 35 -2.07 -9.57 9.07
C GLU A 35 -1.35 -10.92 8.87
N GLY A 36 -0.20 -10.91 8.18
CA GLY A 36 0.64 -12.09 7.99
C GLY A 36 1.93 -11.80 7.22
N PRO A 37 2.74 -12.84 6.90
CA PRO A 37 4.00 -12.67 6.18
C PRO A 37 3.83 -12.05 4.79
N THR A 38 2.67 -12.26 4.17
CA THR A 38 2.37 -11.77 2.82
C THR A 38 1.05 -11.02 2.71
N GLU A 39 0.51 -10.54 3.84
CA GLU A 39 -0.71 -9.73 3.86
C GLU A 39 -0.47 -8.45 4.67
N LEU A 40 -0.88 -7.32 4.10
CA LEU A 40 -0.77 -6.00 4.72
C LEU A 40 -2.08 -5.23 4.50
N ARG A 41 -2.66 -4.75 5.59
CA ARG A 41 -3.82 -3.84 5.59
C ARG A 41 -3.41 -2.47 6.08
N LEU A 42 -4.35 -1.53 6.01
CA LEU A 42 -4.17 -0.16 6.49
C LEU A 42 -5.34 0.18 7.41
N ARG A 43 -5.06 0.63 8.65
CA ARG A 43 -6.09 0.99 9.64
C ARG A 43 -6.70 2.36 9.40
N ASN A 44 -6.07 3.18 8.57
CA ASN A 44 -6.61 4.46 8.16
C ASN A 44 -6.54 4.63 6.64
N CYS A 45 -7.29 5.60 6.15
CA CYS A 45 -7.05 6.22 4.85
C CYS A 45 -6.87 7.71 5.13
N PRO A 46 -5.75 8.35 4.76
CA PRO A 46 -5.60 9.80 4.93
C PRO A 46 -6.65 10.57 4.12
N PHE A 47 -7.24 9.93 3.10
CA PHE A 47 -8.35 10.47 2.31
C PHE A 47 -9.74 10.11 2.86
N HIS A 48 -9.84 9.43 4.01
CA HIS A 48 -11.14 9.03 4.58
C HIS A 48 -12.11 10.21 4.77
N PRO A 49 -11.68 11.40 5.22
CA PRO A 49 -12.58 12.55 5.30
C PRO A 49 -13.15 12.99 3.95
N MET A 50 -12.44 12.72 2.85
CA MET A 50 -12.94 12.96 1.49
C MET A 50 -13.77 11.78 0.96
N ALA A 51 -13.54 10.58 1.51
CA ALA A 51 -14.27 9.36 1.15
C ALA A 51 -15.71 9.39 1.68
N GLU A 52 -16.06 10.22 2.65
CA GLU A 52 -17.42 10.36 3.16
C GLU A 52 -18.39 10.90 2.08
N ASP A 53 -17.89 11.72 1.14
CA ASP A 53 -18.68 12.31 0.05
C ASP A 53 -18.85 11.37 -1.15
N ASP A 54 -17.78 10.68 -1.56
CA ASP A 54 -17.80 9.67 -2.63
C ASP A 54 -16.76 8.56 -2.37
N PRO A 55 -17.14 7.51 -1.64
CA PRO A 55 -16.23 6.42 -1.31
C PRO A 55 -15.67 5.71 -2.53
N ALA A 56 -16.47 5.56 -3.60
CA ALA A 56 -16.06 4.84 -4.79
C ALA A 56 -14.97 5.59 -5.55
N LEU A 57 -15.13 6.92 -5.69
CA LEU A 57 -14.12 7.77 -6.30
C LEU A 57 -12.83 7.78 -5.49
N VAL A 58 -12.92 8.03 -4.17
CA VAL A 58 -11.73 8.13 -3.31
C VAL A 58 -10.99 6.81 -3.21
N CYS A 59 -11.71 5.69 -3.11
CA CYS A 59 -11.09 4.37 -3.12
C CYS A 59 -10.40 4.05 -4.45
N GLY A 60 -10.99 4.45 -5.59
CA GLY A 60 -10.34 4.32 -6.89
C GLY A 60 -9.03 5.13 -6.99
N VAL A 61 -9.04 6.38 -6.53
CA VAL A 61 -7.85 7.24 -6.49
C VAL A 61 -6.78 6.64 -5.58
N ASN A 62 -7.17 6.20 -4.38
CA ASN A 62 -6.24 5.62 -3.42
C ASN A 62 -5.65 4.30 -3.94
N HIS A 63 -6.45 3.45 -4.58
CA HIS A 63 -5.97 2.23 -5.23
C HIS A 63 -4.95 2.52 -6.33
N ALA A 64 -5.23 3.48 -7.21
CA ALA A 64 -4.31 3.88 -8.27
C ALA A 64 -2.98 4.43 -7.72
N PHE A 65 -3.06 5.27 -6.68
CA PHE A 65 -1.89 5.82 -5.99
C PHE A 65 -1.02 4.72 -5.37
N LEU A 66 -1.63 3.82 -4.60
CA LEU A 66 -0.93 2.74 -3.90
C LEU A 66 -0.36 1.69 -4.87
N SER A 67 -1.05 1.41 -5.98
CA SER A 67 -0.54 0.57 -7.06
C SER A 67 0.71 1.17 -7.69
N GLY A 68 0.67 2.46 -8.03
CA GLY A 68 1.83 3.17 -8.59
C GLY A 68 3.02 3.23 -7.64
N MET A 69 2.78 3.33 -6.32
CA MET A 69 3.83 3.25 -5.30
C MET A 69 4.53 1.89 -5.32
N VAL A 70 3.76 0.80 -5.32
CA VAL A 70 4.30 -0.58 -5.38
C VAL A 70 5.17 -0.76 -6.63
N ASP A 71 4.68 -0.30 -7.77
CA ASP A 71 5.42 -0.38 -9.04
C ASP A 71 6.70 0.47 -9.00
N GLY A 72 6.63 1.71 -8.48
CA GLY A 72 7.78 2.60 -8.34
C GLY A 72 8.85 2.10 -7.37
N LEU A 73 8.47 1.30 -6.36
CA LEU A 73 9.39 0.62 -5.45
C LEU A 73 10.03 -0.63 -6.05
N GLY A 74 9.58 -1.08 -7.23
CA GLY A 74 10.01 -2.35 -7.82
C GLY A 74 9.54 -3.56 -7.01
N ALA A 75 8.48 -3.41 -6.21
CA ALA A 75 7.92 -4.43 -5.34
C ALA A 75 7.03 -5.41 -6.15
N SER A 76 7.59 -5.99 -7.22
CA SER A 76 6.85 -6.75 -8.24
C SER A 76 6.23 -8.07 -7.76
N SER A 77 6.53 -8.51 -6.55
CA SER A 77 5.97 -9.72 -5.92
C SER A 77 4.68 -9.45 -5.14
N VAL A 78 4.27 -8.18 -5.04
CA VAL A 78 3.04 -7.77 -4.36
C VAL A 78 2.18 -6.90 -5.29
N GLU A 79 0.91 -6.81 -4.96
CA GLU A 79 -0.05 -5.93 -5.61
C GLU A 79 -0.97 -5.27 -4.59
N ALA A 80 -1.52 -4.12 -4.96
CA ALA A 80 -2.55 -3.43 -4.20
C ALA A 80 -3.92 -3.77 -4.80
N THR A 81 -4.88 -4.17 -3.95
CA THR A 81 -6.23 -4.56 -4.37
C THR A 81 -7.28 -3.78 -3.62
N LEU A 82 -8.41 -3.51 -4.28
CA LEU A 82 -9.58 -2.95 -3.62
C LEU A 82 -10.26 -4.02 -2.77
N ALA A 83 -10.24 -3.83 -1.45
CA ALA A 83 -10.90 -4.66 -0.46
C ALA A 83 -11.56 -3.78 0.62
N PRO A 84 -12.71 -3.15 0.34
CA PRO A 84 -13.42 -2.33 1.33
C PRO A 84 -13.85 -3.14 2.56
N ARG A 85 -13.42 -2.71 3.75
CA ARG A 85 -13.75 -3.35 5.04
C ARG A 85 -14.01 -2.28 6.10
N PRO A 86 -15.04 -2.42 6.96
CA PRO A 86 -15.24 -1.48 8.07
C PRO A 86 -14.02 -1.39 8.97
N GLY A 87 -13.61 -0.17 9.33
CA GLY A 87 -12.46 0.07 10.21
C GLY A 87 -11.08 -0.04 9.54
N TYR A 88 -11.03 -0.24 8.22
CA TYR A 88 -9.78 -0.26 7.44
C TYR A 88 -9.89 0.66 6.22
N CYS A 89 -8.75 0.97 5.62
CA CYS A 89 -8.67 1.45 4.25
C CYS A 89 -9.32 0.45 3.29
N CYS A 90 -9.85 0.95 2.18
CA CYS A 90 -10.38 0.10 1.11
C CYS A 90 -9.32 -0.56 0.23
N VAL A 91 -8.03 -0.41 0.57
CA VAL A 91 -6.93 -1.03 -0.17
C VAL A 91 -6.10 -1.88 0.78
N GLU A 92 -5.80 -3.10 0.34
CA GLU A 92 -4.87 -4.02 0.99
C GLU A 92 -3.79 -4.47 0.02
N PHE A 93 -2.75 -5.10 0.55
CA PHE A 93 -1.64 -5.62 -0.24
C PHE A 93 -1.44 -7.10 0.03
N GLY A 94 -1.22 -7.85 -1.05
CA GLY A 94 -0.99 -9.28 -1.03
C GLY A 94 0.04 -9.71 -2.07
N PRO A 95 0.36 -11.01 -2.17
CA PRO A 95 1.18 -11.55 -3.26
C PRO A 95 0.53 -11.22 -4.60
N ARG A 96 1.33 -10.82 -5.57
CA ARG A 96 0.88 -10.69 -6.95
C ARG A 96 0.70 -12.08 -7.56
N ALA A 97 -0.50 -12.35 -8.09
CA ALA A 97 -0.82 -13.59 -8.80
C ALA A 97 -0.06 -13.75 -10.12
#